data_AF-B7Q7R9-F1
#
_entry.id   AF-B7Q7R9-F1
#
_cell.length_a   1.000
_cell.length_b   1.000
_cell.length_c   1.000
_cell.angle_alpha   90.00
_cell.angle_beta   90.00
_cell.angle_gamma   90.00
#
_symmetry.space_group_name_H-M   'P 1'
#
loop_
_entity.id
_entity.type
_entity.pdbx_description
1 polymer ?
#
loop_
_entity_poly.entity_id
_entity_poly.type
_entity_poly.pdbx_seq_one_letter_code
_entity_poly.pdbx_strand_id
1 'polypeptide(L)'
;MLDPRPAGGAHGLFRRTRALLNTPAALVVGGDFNCVTNSRDRVRGSAVPRADVGAVALRYAVCDFDLVDVTETLDNFSQRFKGWRGTSQARLDRVYVSGEWSGSVVSYDAKIVPFSDHGFVAVEIVAGGPGGVWARRDTPWKMNSSILESEDFIEETRRALERLSEGSADAVSWGNFKSVLRESASEKSAEERKARNAPHRHAPDAAGRAQPWSLRGRH
;
A
#
# COMPACT_ATOMS: atom_id res chain seq x y z
N MET A 1 -34.42 34.40 8.36
CA MET A 1 -33.19 35.22 8.33
C MET A 1 -32.04 34.27 8.67
N LEU A 2 -31.41 33.69 7.66
CA LEU A 2 -30.33 32.73 7.85
C LEU A 2 -29.03 33.50 8.08
N ASP A 3 -28.41 33.27 9.23
CA ASP A 3 -27.14 33.84 9.65
C ASP A 3 -26.03 33.48 8.64
N PRO A 4 -25.32 34.46 8.05
CA PRO A 4 -24.22 34.16 7.14
C PRO A 4 -23.06 33.58 7.96
N ARG A 5 -22.81 32.27 7.81
CA ARG A 5 -21.65 31.61 8.43
C ARG A 5 -20.37 32.40 8.08
N PRO A 6 -19.51 32.72 9.05
CA PRO A 6 -18.33 33.52 8.81
C PRO A 6 -17.39 32.82 7.83
N ALA A 7 -16.92 33.57 6.83
CA ALA A 7 -16.07 33.14 5.70
C ALA A 7 -14.66 32.60 6.10
N GLY A 8 -14.44 32.23 7.36
CA GLY A 8 -13.16 31.74 7.90
C GLY A 8 -13.08 30.21 8.13
N GLY A 9 -14.16 29.46 7.90
CA GLY A 9 -14.27 28.05 8.32
C GLY A 9 -13.25 27.10 7.69
N ALA A 10 -13.23 26.99 6.35
CA ALA A 10 -12.42 26.01 5.63
C ALA A 10 -10.91 26.31 5.72
N HIS A 11 -10.51 27.58 5.55
CA HIS A 11 -9.10 27.98 5.69
C HIS A 11 -8.57 27.72 7.11
N GLY A 12 -9.37 28.00 8.14
CA GLY A 12 -9.02 27.70 9.53
C GLY A 12 -8.91 26.20 9.80
N LEU A 13 -9.79 25.39 9.20
CA LEU A 13 -9.73 23.92 9.28
C LEU A 13 -8.42 23.40 8.71
N PHE A 14 -8.08 23.77 7.47
CA PHE A 14 -6.87 23.28 6.80
C PHE A 14 -5.59 23.73 7.48
N ARG A 15 -5.55 24.94 8.05
CA ARG A 15 -4.39 25.37 8.86
C ARG A 15 -4.21 24.52 10.11
N ARG A 16 -5.30 24.11 10.77
CA ARG A 16 -5.24 23.25 11.97
C ARG A 16 -4.88 21.81 11.64
N THR A 17 -5.34 21.27 10.52
CA THR A 17 -5.00 19.89 10.11
C THR A 17 -3.53 19.73 9.76
N ARG A 18 -2.81 20.78 9.36
CA ARG A 18 -1.34 20.69 9.12
C ARG A 18 -0.56 20.11 10.29
N ALA A 19 -0.94 20.44 11.53
CA ALA A 19 -0.27 19.87 12.70
C ALA A 19 -0.48 18.35 12.80
N LEU A 20 -1.62 17.84 12.33
CA LEU A 20 -1.94 16.41 12.28
C LEU A 20 -1.25 15.69 11.11
N LEU A 21 -1.02 16.42 10.01
CA LEU A 21 -0.28 15.91 8.85
C LEU A 21 1.24 15.88 9.09
N ASN A 22 1.76 16.64 10.05
CA ASN A 22 3.18 16.66 10.37
C ASN A 22 3.57 15.46 11.26
N THR A 23 3.75 14.31 10.63
CA THR A 23 4.12 13.06 11.29
C THR A 23 5.16 12.31 10.45
N PRO A 24 6.07 11.53 11.06
CA PRO A 24 6.99 10.67 10.32
C PRO A 24 6.31 9.44 9.70
N ALA A 25 5.03 9.19 9.99
CA ALA A 25 4.29 8.06 9.45
C ALA A 25 3.71 8.36 8.06
N ALA A 26 3.61 7.33 7.22
CA ALA A 26 2.80 7.37 6.00
C ALA A 26 1.35 7.75 6.33
N LEU A 27 0.74 8.58 5.48
CA LEU A 27 -0.57 9.16 5.69
C LEU A 27 -1.61 8.57 4.75
N VAL A 28 -2.80 8.34 5.30
CA VAL A 28 -4.05 8.26 4.54
C VAL A 28 -4.97 9.35 5.08
N VAL A 29 -5.36 10.27 4.22
CA VAL A 29 -6.19 11.43 4.58
C VAL A 29 -7.46 11.38 3.76
N GLY A 30 -8.56 11.00 4.40
CA GLY A 30 -9.88 10.89 3.77
C GLY A 30 -10.91 11.80 4.42
N GLY A 31 -11.85 12.32 3.63
CA GLY A 31 -13.03 13.03 4.14
C GLY A 31 -13.71 13.93 3.13
N ASP A 32 -14.78 14.57 3.58
CA ASP A 32 -15.43 15.68 2.88
C ASP A 32 -14.63 16.97 3.10
N PHE A 33 -13.97 17.43 2.04
CA PHE A 33 -13.17 18.65 2.06
C PHE A 33 -13.98 19.91 1.73
N ASN A 34 -15.23 19.74 1.30
CA ASN A 34 -16.16 20.80 0.92
C ASN A 34 -15.55 21.86 -0.01
N CYS A 35 -14.62 21.44 -0.88
CA CYS A 35 -13.97 22.29 -1.86
C CYS A 35 -13.63 21.51 -3.13
N VAL A 36 -13.59 22.22 -4.25
CA VAL A 36 -13.29 21.65 -5.57
C VAL A 36 -11.89 22.11 -5.98
N THR A 37 -10.96 21.18 -6.07
CA THR A 37 -9.55 21.49 -6.39
C THR A 37 -9.26 21.49 -7.89
N ASN A 38 -10.02 20.71 -8.69
CA ASN A 38 -9.89 20.61 -10.14
C ASN A 38 -11.22 20.87 -10.87
N SER A 39 -11.18 21.51 -12.04
CA SER A 39 -12.35 21.68 -12.92
C SER A 39 -12.97 20.34 -13.36
N ARG A 40 -12.14 19.31 -13.50
CA ARG A 40 -12.57 17.93 -13.78
C ARG A 40 -13.38 17.33 -12.65
N ASP A 41 -13.40 17.95 -11.48
CA ASP A 41 -14.15 17.44 -10.34
C ASP A 41 -15.62 17.86 -10.35
N ARG A 42 -16.11 18.49 -11.43
CA ARG A 42 -17.50 18.91 -11.60
C ARG A 42 -18.12 18.42 -12.90
N VAL A 43 -19.45 18.38 -12.91
CA VAL A 43 -20.21 18.22 -14.16
C VAL A 43 -19.96 19.40 -15.11
N ARG A 44 -19.71 19.08 -16.38
CA ARG A 44 -19.51 20.04 -17.47
C ARG A 44 -20.69 21.01 -17.55
N GLY A 45 -20.40 22.31 -17.60
CA GLY A 45 -21.41 23.38 -17.71
C GLY A 45 -21.80 24.04 -16.39
N SER A 46 -21.30 23.56 -15.25
CA SER A 46 -21.40 24.29 -13.98
C SER A 46 -20.50 25.54 -14.00
N ALA A 47 -21.01 26.68 -13.51
CA ALA A 47 -20.22 27.90 -13.38
C ALA A 47 -18.96 27.62 -12.54
N VAL A 48 -17.80 28.08 -13.00
CA VAL A 48 -16.53 27.95 -12.26
C VAL A 48 -16.54 29.00 -11.15
N PRO A 49 -16.73 28.66 -9.85
CA PRO A 49 -16.44 29.59 -8.79
C PRO A 49 -14.92 29.78 -8.78
N ARG A 50 -14.50 31.02 -8.52
CA ARG A 50 -13.11 31.36 -8.16
C ARG A 50 -12.64 30.34 -7.11
N ALA A 51 -11.41 29.83 -7.24
CA ALA A 51 -10.88 28.87 -6.27
C ALA A 51 -11.10 29.42 -4.86
N ASP A 52 -11.87 28.69 -4.05
CA ASP A 52 -12.12 29.11 -2.68
C ASP A 52 -10.83 28.98 -1.86
N VAL A 53 -10.74 29.76 -0.78
CA VAL A 53 -9.55 29.78 0.08
C VAL A 53 -9.26 28.39 0.68
N GLY A 54 -10.28 27.54 0.81
CA GLY A 54 -10.15 26.14 1.24
C GLY A 54 -9.40 25.28 0.24
N ALA A 55 -9.75 25.35 -1.05
CA ALA A 55 -9.10 24.63 -2.14
C ALA A 55 -7.63 25.04 -2.29
N VAL A 56 -7.32 26.32 -2.08
CA VAL A 56 -5.92 26.80 -2.05
C VAL A 56 -5.18 26.19 -0.86
N ALA A 57 -5.75 26.24 0.34
CA ALA A 57 -5.12 25.69 1.54
C ALA A 57 -4.94 24.16 1.46
N LEU A 58 -5.92 23.45 0.91
CA LEU A 58 -5.84 22.01 0.67
C LEU A 58 -4.74 21.68 -0.34
N ARG A 59 -4.64 22.41 -1.46
CA ARG A 59 -3.55 22.21 -2.44
C ARG A 59 -2.17 22.43 -1.81
N TYR A 60 -2.00 23.44 -0.96
CA TYR A 60 -0.75 23.62 -0.23
C TYR A 60 -0.48 22.46 0.74
N ALA A 61 -1.47 22.01 1.51
CA ALA A 61 -1.29 20.85 2.38
C ALA A 61 -0.93 19.59 1.58
N VAL A 62 -1.57 19.35 0.44
CA VAL A 62 -1.26 18.21 -0.43
C VAL A 62 0.18 18.27 -0.91
N CYS A 63 0.64 19.44 -1.36
CA CYS A 63 2.02 19.64 -1.81
C CYS A 63 3.05 19.53 -0.67
N ASP A 64 2.79 20.15 0.48
CA ASP A 64 3.76 20.27 1.57
C ASP A 64 4.00 18.95 2.31
N PHE A 65 3.04 18.02 2.25
CA PHE A 65 3.10 16.71 2.91
C PHE A 65 3.21 15.54 1.93
N ASP A 66 3.59 15.81 0.68
CA ASP A 66 3.74 14.80 -0.38
C ASP A 66 2.54 13.85 -0.49
N LEU A 67 1.33 14.43 -0.49
CA LEU A 67 0.11 13.68 -0.61
C LEU A 67 -0.31 13.58 -2.09
N VAL A 68 -0.86 12.44 -2.46
CA VAL A 68 -1.36 12.14 -3.80
C VAL A 68 -2.84 11.83 -3.70
N ASP A 69 -3.65 12.47 -4.53
CA ASP A 69 -5.07 12.11 -4.68
C ASP A 69 -5.15 10.70 -5.29
N VAL A 70 -5.78 9.76 -4.59
CA VAL A 70 -5.91 8.35 -5.00
C VAL A 70 -6.50 8.21 -6.41
N THR A 71 -7.31 9.17 -6.84
CA THR A 71 -7.89 9.14 -8.19
C THR A 71 -6.88 9.42 -9.30
N GLU A 72 -5.77 10.10 -9.00
CA GLU A 72 -4.71 10.39 -9.97
C GLU A 72 -3.71 9.24 -10.12
N THR A 73 -3.72 8.25 -9.22
CA THR A 73 -2.86 7.05 -9.31
C THR A 73 -3.48 5.95 -10.18
N LEU A 74 -4.70 6.16 -10.70
CA LEU A 74 -5.46 5.15 -11.43
C LEU A 74 -5.65 5.57 -12.89
N ASP A 75 -5.08 4.81 -13.82
CA ASP A 75 -5.14 5.07 -15.28
C ASP A 75 -6.57 5.17 -15.84
N ASN A 76 -7.53 4.54 -15.16
CA ASN A 76 -8.92 4.41 -15.61
C ASN A 76 -9.93 5.22 -14.78
N PHE A 77 -9.47 6.19 -13.98
CA PHE A 77 -10.39 7.05 -13.25
C PHE A 77 -11.17 7.94 -14.23
N SER A 78 -12.41 7.54 -14.50
CA SER A 78 -13.44 8.43 -15.03
C SER A 78 -14.32 8.82 -13.86
N GLN A 79 -14.70 10.10 -13.76
CA GLN A 79 -15.72 10.55 -12.82
C GLN A 79 -17.03 9.83 -13.10
N ARG A 80 -17.20 8.67 -12.47
CA ARG A 80 -18.37 7.82 -12.58
C ARG A 80 -19.33 8.27 -11.51
N PHE A 81 -19.92 9.45 -11.67
CA PHE A 81 -21.21 9.75 -11.06
C PHE A 81 -22.30 8.93 -11.79
N LYS A 82 -22.18 7.60 -11.78
CA LYS A 82 -23.15 6.71 -12.41
C LYS A 82 -24.38 6.66 -11.51
N GLY A 83 -25.36 7.54 -11.74
CA GLY A 83 -26.74 7.28 -11.30
C GLY A 83 -27.57 8.42 -10.72
N TRP A 84 -27.12 9.68 -10.66
CA TRP A 84 -27.95 10.77 -10.11
C TRP A 84 -28.48 11.72 -11.18
N ARG A 85 -29.81 11.92 -11.22
CA ARG A 85 -30.51 12.87 -12.10
C ARG A 85 -30.52 14.29 -11.49
N GLY A 86 -29.35 14.91 -11.33
CA GLY A 86 -29.22 16.28 -10.82
C GLY A 86 -28.22 17.11 -11.62
N THR A 87 -28.40 18.43 -11.67
CA THR A 87 -27.64 19.36 -12.53
C THR A 87 -26.39 19.97 -11.87
N SER A 88 -26.17 19.74 -10.57
CA SER A 88 -25.01 20.24 -9.82
C SER A 88 -24.34 19.07 -9.12
N GLN A 89 -23.13 18.69 -9.55
CA GLN A 89 -22.33 17.65 -8.93
C GLN A 89 -20.87 18.12 -8.82
N ALA A 90 -20.25 17.79 -7.70
CA ALA A 90 -18.85 18.05 -7.42
C ALA A 90 -18.25 16.91 -6.59
N ARG A 91 -16.98 16.55 -6.85
CA ARG A 91 -16.21 15.64 -5.99
C ARG A 91 -15.62 16.43 -4.84
N LEU A 92 -16.29 16.36 -3.69
CA LEU A 92 -15.89 17.00 -2.43
C LEU A 92 -15.21 16.01 -1.49
N ASP A 93 -15.70 14.77 -1.47
CA ASP A 93 -15.09 13.64 -0.78
C ASP A 93 -13.85 13.16 -1.55
N ARG A 94 -12.71 13.10 -0.84
CA ARG A 94 -11.45 12.64 -1.42
C ARG A 94 -10.71 11.76 -0.44
N VAL A 95 -9.81 10.95 -0.99
CA VAL A 95 -8.81 10.23 -0.23
C VAL A 95 -7.46 10.58 -0.83
N TYR A 96 -6.56 11.03 0.03
CA TYR A 96 -5.17 11.25 -0.29
C TYR A 96 -4.31 10.23 0.43
N VAL A 97 -3.21 9.83 -0.20
CA VAL A 97 -2.21 8.94 0.39
C VAL A 97 -0.84 9.59 0.29
N SER A 98 0.10 9.27 1.18
CA SER A 98 1.51 9.67 0.98
C SER A 98 2.03 9.17 -0.37
N GLY A 99 2.94 9.91 -0.99
CA GLY A 99 3.51 9.59 -2.31
C GLY A 99 4.08 8.18 -2.38
N GLU A 100 4.70 7.71 -1.29
CA GLU A 100 5.22 6.35 -1.17
C GLU A 100 4.16 5.24 -1.28
N TRP A 101 2.87 5.54 -1.06
CA TRP A 101 1.75 4.60 -1.17
C TRP A 101 1.00 4.69 -2.51
N SER A 102 1.40 5.61 -3.41
CA SER A 102 0.73 5.80 -4.70
C SER A 102 0.65 4.51 -5.54
N GLY A 103 1.72 3.71 -5.55
CA GLY A 103 1.77 2.40 -6.24
C GLY A 103 1.05 1.25 -5.50
N SER A 104 0.57 1.49 -4.29
CA SER A 104 -0.18 0.50 -3.49
C SER A 104 -1.70 0.65 -3.62
N VAL A 105 -2.17 1.67 -4.33
CA VAL A 105 -3.60 1.88 -4.60
C VAL A 105 -4.06 0.88 -5.65
N VAL A 106 -5.03 0.04 -5.30
CA VAL A 106 -5.60 -0.98 -6.19
C VAL A 106 -6.88 -0.47 -6.86
N SER A 107 -7.76 0.16 -6.08
CA SER A 107 -9.05 0.58 -6.59
C SER A 107 -9.61 1.81 -5.85
N TYR A 108 -10.45 2.54 -6.56
CA TYR A 108 -11.26 3.63 -6.05
C TYR A 108 -12.68 3.44 -6.59
N ASP A 109 -13.67 3.48 -5.70
CA ASP A 109 -15.08 3.42 -6.05
C ASP A 109 -15.87 4.52 -5.34
N ALA A 110 -16.83 5.09 -6.05
CA ALA A 110 -17.73 6.12 -5.52
C ALA A 110 -19.17 5.73 -5.88
N LYS A 111 -19.95 5.37 -4.86
CA LYS A 111 -21.34 4.93 -5.01
C LYS A 111 -22.29 5.95 -4.43
N ILE A 112 -23.43 6.15 -5.08
CA ILE A 112 -24.51 6.95 -4.50
C ILE A 112 -25.19 6.11 -3.42
N VAL A 113 -25.53 6.75 -2.30
CA VAL A 113 -26.32 6.15 -1.23
C VAL A 113 -27.63 6.92 -1.05
N PRO A 114 -28.76 6.26 -0.75
CA PRO A 114 -30.07 6.93 -0.70
C PRO A 114 -30.29 7.76 0.56
N PHE A 115 -29.38 7.68 1.54
CA PHE A 115 -29.53 8.30 2.87
C PHE A 115 -28.60 9.50 3.09
N SER A 116 -27.84 9.92 2.07
CA SER A 116 -26.96 11.09 2.13
C SER A 116 -26.93 11.81 0.78
N ASP A 117 -26.70 13.12 0.83
CA ASP A 117 -26.33 13.93 -0.33
C ASP A 117 -24.87 13.74 -0.76
N HIS A 118 -24.08 12.99 0.01
CA HIS A 118 -22.73 12.53 -0.34
C HIS A 118 -22.73 11.10 -0.90
N GLY A 119 -21.71 10.80 -1.70
CA GLY A 119 -21.43 9.43 -2.16
C GLY A 119 -20.62 8.65 -1.14
N PHE A 120 -20.81 7.34 -1.08
CA PHE A 120 -19.91 6.42 -0.39
C PHE A 120 -18.64 6.24 -1.21
N VAL A 121 -17.52 6.71 -0.67
CA VAL A 121 -16.18 6.53 -1.26
C VAL A 121 -15.48 5.35 -0.61
N ALA A 122 -15.00 4.42 -1.43
CA ALA A 122 -14.20 3.29 -1.01
C ALA A 122 -12.87 3.27 -1.77
N VAL A 123 -11.78 3.03 -1.03
CA VAL A 123 -10.43 2.89 -1.59
C VAL A 123 -9.83 1.60 -1.06
N GLU A 124 -9.23 0.84 -1.96
CA GLU A 124 -8.45 -0.34 -1.63
C GLU A 124 -6.97 -0.03 -1.76
N ILE A 125 -6.24 -0.19 -0.65
CA ILE A 125 -4.80 0.00 -0.58
C ILE A 125 -4.20 -1.32 -0.13
N VAL A 126 -3.28 -1.86 -0.93
CA VAL A 126 -2.51 -3.04 -0.54
C VAL A 126 -1.27 -2.58 0.18
N ALA A 127 -1.32 -2.67 1.51
CA ALA A 127 -0.17 -2.46 2.37
C ALA A 127 0.79 -3.64 2.23
N GLY A 128 1.94 -3.40 1.60
CA GLY A 128 2.87 -4.43 1.15
C GLY A 128 2.88 -4.48 -0.38
N GLY A 129 3.74 -3.67 -0.99
CA GLY A 129 3.86 -3.63 -2.45
C GLY A 129 4.33 -4.96 -3.05
N PRO A 130 4.67 -4.98 -4.34
CA PRO A 130 5.36 -6.10 -5.01
C PRO A 130 6.74 -6.49 -4.41
N GLY A 131 7.11 -5.96 -3.23
CA GLY A 131 8.23 -6.39 -2.41
C GLY A 131 7.74 -6.73 -0.99
N GLY A 132 7.59 -8.03 -0.72
CA GLY A 132 7.08 -8.58 0.54
C GLY A 132 8.00 -8.42 1.75
N VAL A 133 8.27 -7.18 2.19
CA VAL A 133 9.16 -6.93 3.33
C VAL A 133 8.48 -6.22 4.52
N TRP A 134 7.30 -5.63 4.35
CA TRP A 134 6.65 -4.89 5.45
C TRP A 134 5.61 -5.67 6.28
N ALA A 135 5.15 -6.83 5.83
CA ALA A 135 4.22 -7.69 6.59
C ALA A 135 4.84 -8.39 7.82
N ARG A 136 6.08 -8.04 8.21
CA ARG A 136 6.82 -8.64 9.34
C ARG A 136 7.21 -7.63 10.43
N ARG A 137 6.54 -6.49 10.52
CA ARG A 137 6.92 -5.45 11.51
C ARG A 137 6.23 -5.57 12.88
N ASP A 138 5.09 -6.25 12.99
CA ASP A 138 4.40 -6.42 14.29
C ASP A 138 4.67 -7.76 14.98
N THR A 139 5.47 -8.64 14.38
CA THR A 139 6.03 -9.81 15.07
C THR A 139 7.51 -9.56 15.34
N PRO A 140 8.00 -9.73 16.59
CA PRO A 140 9.43 -9.74 16.85
C PRO A 140 10.09 -10.71 15.86
N TRP A 141 11.04 -10.21 15.07
CA TRP A 141 11.73 -11.05 14.12
C TRP A 141 12.45 -12.16 14.87
N LYS A 142 12.07 -13.41 14.58
CA LYS A 142 12.75 -14.60 15.09
C LYS A 142 13.68 -15.11 14.00
N MET A 143 14.97 -14.94 14.23
CA MET A 143 16.01 -15.53 13.37
C MET A 143 15.94 -17.06 13.44
N ASN A 144 16.05 -17.72 12.29
CA ASN A 144 16.24 -19.16 12.24
C ASN A 144 17.68 -19.48 12.68
N SER A 145 17.85 -20.13 13.84
CA SER A 145 19.17 -20.42 14.40
C SER A 145 19.96 -21.45 13.60
N SER A 146 19.33 -22.28 12.76
CA SER A 146 20.05 -23.26 11.92
C SER A 146 20.98 -22.59 10.90
N ILE A 147 20.73 -21.32 10.55
CA ILE A 147 21.58 -20.59 9.61
C ILE A 147 22.96 -20.30 10.21
N LEU A 148 23.08 -20.34 11.54
CA LEU A 148 24.38 -20.25 12.22
C LEU A 148 25.25 -21.50 12.02
N GLU A 149 24.73 -22.55 11.37
CA GLU A 149 25.51 -23.73 10.95
C GLU A 149 26.05 -23.58 9.52
N SER A 150 25.62 -22.54 8.77
CA SER A 150 26.10 -22.26 7.42
C SER A 150 27.41 -21.49 7.47
N GLU A 151 28.51 -22.15 7.09
CA GLU A 151 29.84 -21.53 7.03
C GLU A 151 29.86 -20.28 6.15
N ASP A 152 29.15 -20.31 5.01
CA ASP A 152 29.02 -19.16 4.12
C ASP A 152 28.35 -17.95 4.80
N PHE A 153 27.34 -18.19 5.64
CA PHE A 153 26.66 -17.11 6.38
C PHE A 153 27.54 -16.55 7.51
N ILE A 154 28.28 -17.42 8.20
CA ILE A 154 29.22 -17.01 9.24
C ILE A 154 30.30 -16.10 8.64
N GLU A 155 30.89 -16.50 7.52
CA GLU A 155 31.95 -15.75 6.84
C GLU A 155 31.43 -14.41 6.28
N GLU A 156 30.23 -14.39 5.69
CA GLU A 156 29.58 -13.15 5.24
C GLU A 156 29.34 -12.18 6.39
N THR A 157 28.80 -12.69 7.51
CA THR A 157 28.54 -11.90 8.73
C THR A 157 29.83 -11.36 9.32
N ARG A 158 30.89 -12.18 9.36
CA ARG A 158 32.20 -11.79 9.86
C ARG A 158 32.78 -10.64 9.04
N ARG A 159 32.77 -10.74 7.71
CA ARG A 159 33.24 -9.66 6.82
C ARG A 159 32.43 -8.38 6.98
N ALA A 160 31.11 -8.49 7.15
CA ALA A 160 30.26 -7.34 7.39
C ALA A 160 30.59 -6.65 8.73
N LEU A 161 30.92 -7.44 9.76
CA LEU A 161 31.35 -6.93 11.06
C LEU A 161 32.74 -6.28 11.01
N GLU A 162 33.68 -6.87 10.28
CA GLU A 162 35.02 -6.31 10.07
C GLU A 162 34.94 -4.95 9.36
N ARG A 163 34.15 -4.83 8.30
CA ARG A 163 33.89 -3.55 7.61
C ARG A 163 33.25 -2.50 8.51
N LEU A 164 32.38 -2.92 9.43
CA LEU A 164 31.80 -2.02 10.42
C LEU A 164 32.86 -1.52 11.41
N SER A 165 33.77 -2.40 11.83
CA SER A 165 34.86 -2.07 12.75
C SER A 165 35.94 -1.17 12.14
N GLU A 166 36.11 -1.21 10.81
CA GLU A 166 36.99 -0.32 10.05
C GLU A 166 36.41 1.09 9.89
N GLY A 167 35.11 1.28 10.11
CA GLY A 167 34.40 2.57 10.07
C GLY A 167 34.10 3.18 11.45
N SER A 168 33.21 4.17 11.53
CA SER A 168 32.67 4.64 12.81
C SER A 168 31.61 3.66 13.32
N ALA A 169 31.82 3.08 14.49
CA ALA A 169 30.84 2.24 15.18
C ALA A 169 29.78 3.09 15.92
N ASP A 170 29.10 3.98 15.20
CA ASP A 170 28.00 4.77 15.72
C ASP A 170 26.65 4.02 15.67
N ALA A 171 25.63 4.60 16.28
CA ALA A 171 24.30 3.98 16.36
C ALA A 171 23.65 3.77 14.98
N VAL A 172 24.00 4.59 13.99
CA VAL A 172 23.44 4.52 12.64
C VAL A 172 24.09 3.37 11.88
N SER A 173 25.42 3.28 11.90
CA SER A 173 26.17 2.19 11.27
C SER A 173 25.83 0.84 11.89
N TRP A 174 25.67 0.78 13.22
CA TRP A 174 25.17 -0.40 13.93
C TRP A 174 23.72 -0.76 13.53
N GLY A 175 22.86 0.25 13.36
CA GLY A 175 21.50 0.06 12.87
C GLY A 175 21.46 -0.57 11.48
N ASN A 176 22.27 -0.04 10.56
CA ASN A 176 22.39 -0.51 9.18
C ASN A 176 22.93 -1.95 9.13
N PHE A 177 23.99 -2.24 9.90
CA PHE A 177 24.53 -3.59 10.02
C PHE A 177 23.47 -4.61 10.44
N LYS A 178 22.68 -4.31 11.47
CA LYS A 178 21.59 -5.20 11.92
C LYS A 178 20.51 -5.40 10.85
N SER A 179 20.24 -4.37 10.03
CA SER A 179 19.28 -4.48 8.93
C SER A 179 19.79 -5.43 7.86
N VAL A 180 21.04 -5.25 7.41
CA VAL A 180 21.69 -6.11 6.42
C VAL A 180 21.74 -7.56 6.90
N LEU A 181 22.16 -7.78 8.15
CA LEU A 181 22.21 -9.12 8.74
C LEU A 181 20.83 -9.79 8.77
N ARG A 182 19.79 -9.03 9.11
CA ARG A 182 18.40 -9.51 9.14
C ARG A 182 17.91 -9.89 7.74
N GLU A 183 18.26 -9.12 6.73
CA GLU A 183 17.93 -9.39 5.32
C GLU A 183 18.63 -10.66 4.84
N SER A 184 19.96 -10.75 4.95
CA SER A 184 20.72 -11.95 4.56
C SER A 184 20.21 -13.21 5.28
N ALA A 185 19.94 -13.14 6.58
CA ALA A 185 19.39 -14.27 7.35
C ALA A 185 17.96 -14.64 6.92
N SER A 186 17.15 -13.67 6.50
CA SER A 186 15.78 -13.92 6.03
C SER A 186 15.77 -14.57 4.65
N GLU A 187 16.70 -14.18 3.77
CA GLU A 187 16.89 -14.77 2.44
C GLU A 187 17.33 -16.23 2.55
N LYS A 188 18.40 -16.51 3.29
CA LYS A 188 18.86 -17.90 3.50
C LYS A 188 17.79 -18.79 4.16
N SER A 189 17.04 -18.24 5.12
CA SER A 189 15.89 -18.95 5.72
C SER A 189 14.82 -19.32 4.68
N ALA A 190 14.58 -18.42 3.73
CA ALA A 190 13.60 -18.63 2.67
C ALA A 190 14.09 -19.69 1.66
N GLU A 191 15.38 -19.69 1.34
CA GLU A 191 16.02 -20.69 0.48
C GLU A 191 15.97 -22.09 1.10
N GLU A 192 16.38 -22.25 2.37
CA GLU A 192 16.30 -23.52 3.08
C GLU A 192 14.86 -24.04 3.15
N ARG A 193 13.89 -23.16 3.42
CA ARG A 193 12.46 -23.52 3.46
C ARG A 193 11.98 -23.95 2.07
N LYS A 194 12.44 -23.31 1.00
CA LYS A 194 12.10 -23.68 -0.38
C LYS A 194 12.73 -25.03 -0.75
N ALA A 195 13.98 -25.29 -0.34
CA ALA A 195 14.66 -26.57 -0.54
C ALA A 195 13.96 -27.71 0.21
N ARG A 196 13.55 -27.50 1.47
CA ARG A 196 12.78 -28.48 2.26
C ARG A 196 11.40 -28.79 1.68
N ASN A 197 10.75 -27.78 1.09
CA ASN A 197 9.40 -27.91 0.52
C ASN A 197 9.40 -28.31 -0.96
N ALA A 198 10.56 -28.52 -1.57
CA ALA A 198 10.64 -29.05 -2.92
C ALA A 198 10.09 -30.48 -2.91
N PRO A 199 9.09 -30.83 -3.74
CA PRO A 199 8.53 -32.17 -3.77
C PRO A 199 9.62 -33.16 -4.19
N HIS A 200 9.82 -34.23 -3.40
CA HIS A 200 10.54 -35.43 -3.81
C HIS A 200 9.97 -35.93 -5.14
N ARG A 201 10.56 -35.53 -6.26
CA ARG A 201 10.24 -36.05 -7.59
C ARG A 201 11.17 -37.22 -7.88
N HIS A 202 10.52 -38.37 -8.12
CA HIS A 202 10.99 -39.64 -8.68
C HIS A 202 11.35 -40.77 -7.70
N ALA A 203 10.45 -41.76 -7.65
CA ALA A 203 10.82 -43.15 -7.92
C ALA A 203 9.90 -43.67 -9.05
N PRO A 204 10.42 -44.12 -10.20
CA PRO A 204 9.62 -44.86 -11.17
C PRO A 204 9.45 -46.31 -10.68
N ASP A 205 8.19 -46.74 -10.50
CA ASP A 205 7.84 -48.12 -10.19
C ASP A 205 8.19 -49.02 -11.38
N ALA A 206 9.27 -49.78 -11.24
CA ALA A 206 9.65 -50.86 -12.14
C ALA A 206 9.07 -52.18 -11.62
N ALA A 207 7.90 -52.57 -12.12
CA ALA A 207 7.42 -53.96 -12.20
C ALA A 207 6.15 -53.97 -13.08
N GLY A 208 6.16 -54.38 -14.35
CA GLY A 208 6.85 -55.56 -14.87
C GLY A 208 6.12 -56.85 -14.46
N ARG A 209 4.81 -56.97 -14.70
CA ARG A 209 4.13 -58.28 -14.71
C ARG A 209 3.22 -58.41 -15.93
N ALA A 210 3.68 -59.26 -16.83
CA ALA A 210 2.93 -59.86 -17.92
C ALA A 210 1.70 -60.61 -17.39
N GLN A 211 0.61 -60.58 -18.15
CA GLN A 211 -0.53 -61.48 -18.02
C GLN A 211 -0.66 -62.28 -19.32
N PRO A 212 -0.51 -63.61 -19.28
CA PRO A 212 -1.08 -64.49 -20.29
C PRO A 212 -2.21 -65.37 -19.71
N TRP A 213 -2.99 -65.95 -20.64
CA TRP A 213 -3.92 -67.10 -20.55
C TRP A 213 -5.22 -66.90 -19.73
N SER A 214 -6.37 -66.70 -20.39
CA SER A 214 -7.34 -67.69 -20.91
C SER A 214 -8.11 -68.47 -19.84
N LEU A 215 -9.45 -68.53 -19.93
CA LEU A 215 -10.26 -69.76 -19.89
C LEU A 215 -11.78 -69.46 -19.93
N ARG A 216 -12.42 -70.00 -20.97
CA ARG A 216 -13.68 -70.77 -20.99
C ARG A 216 -14.92 -70.19 -20.27
N GLY A 217 -15.87 -69.72 -21.08
CA GLY A 217 -17.30 -69.93 -20.81
C GLY A 217 -17.75 -71.28 -21.36
N ARG A 218 -18.41 -72.08 -20.51
CA ARG A 218 -19.02 -73.37 -20.84
C ARG A 218 -20.51 -73.26 -20.46
N HIS A 219 -21.36 -73.69 -21.40
CA HIS A 219 -22.80 -73.98 -21.32
C HIS A 219 -23.77 -72.82 -21.06
#